data_AF-A0A1Y5ED22-F1
#
_entry.id   AF-A0A1Y5ED22-F1
#
_cell.length_a   1.000
_cell.length_b   1.000
_cell.length_c   1.000
_cell.angle_alpha   90.00
_cell.angle_beta   90.00
_cell.angle_gamma   90.00
#
_symmetry.space_group_name_H-M   'P 1'
#
loop_
_entity.id
_entity.type
_entity.pdbx_description
1 polymer ?
#
loop_
_entity_poly.entity_id
_entity_poly.type
_entity_poly.pdbx_seq_one_letter_code
_entity_poly.pdbx_strand_id
1 'polypeptide(L)'
;MAATLSLETIVGESFMKDQLADVTYWLALQISKSDPPVNLDEIYQGSVELDYLYQTLTNKAQHHWWTENGIELSPMLVNNAFFRAVASLYERNLEFSRSRNCKETDWVKGLLHL
;
A
#
# COMPACT_ATOMS: atom_id res chain seq x y z
N MET A 1 -36.43 7.46 12.73
CA MET A 1 -35.68 6.72 13.77
C MET A 1 -34.21 6.89 13.47
N ALA A 2 -33.51 7.73 14.23
CA ALA A 2 -32.06 7.88 14.10
C ALA A 2 -31.39 6.71 14.83
N ALA A 3 -30.60 5.90 14.12
CA ALA A 3 -29.83 4.83 14.72
C ALA A 3 -28.74 5.44 15.60
N THR A 4 -28.88 5.32 16.92
CA THR A 4 -27.82 5.67 17.87
C THR A 4 -26.76 4.57 17.82
N LEU A 5 -25.71 4.79 17.01
CA LEU A 5 -24.49 4.00 17.05
C LEU A 5 -23.82 4.19 18.42
N SER A 6 -23.52 3.09 19.11
CA SER A 6 -22.83 3.07 20.40
C SER A 6 -21.43 3.67 20.28
N LEU A 7 -21.01 4.44 21.30
CA LEU A 7 -19.68 5.09 21.34
C LEU A 7 -18.53 4.10 21.20
N GLU A 8 -18.68 2.90 21.77
CA GLU A 8 -17.73 1.78 21.63
C GLU A 8 -17.57 1.32 20.17
N THR A 9 -18.65 1.37 19.38
CA THR A 9 -18.63 1.02 17.96
C THR A 9 -17.90 2.09 17.14
N ILE A 10 -18.11 3.36 17.47
CA ILE A 10 -17.44 4.49 16.79
C ILE A 10 -15.94 4.49 17.09
N VAL A 11 -15.54 4.27 18.35
CA VAL A 11 -14.13 4.20 18.76
C VAL A 11 -13.45 2.95 18.18
N GLY A 12 -14.15 1.81 18.15
CA GLY A 12 -13.65 0.60 17.50
C GLY A 12 -13.44 0.78 15.99
N GLU A 13 -14.36 1.47 15.31
CA GLU A 13 -14.22 1.78 13.88
C GLU A 13 -13.09 2.76 13.57
N SER A 14 -12.86 3.78 14.43
CA SER A 14 -11.75 4.72 14.23
C SER A 14 -10.41 4.01 14.43
N PHE A 15 -10.29 3.22 15.50
CA PHE A 15 -9.08 2.45 15.79
C PHE A 15 -8.74 1.46 14.67
N MET A 16 -9.74 0.76 14.11
CA MET A 16 -9.53 -0.12 12.96
C MET A 16 -9.13 0.62 11.69
N LYS A 17 -9.68 1.83 11.46
CA LYS A 17 -9.28 2.67 10.31
C LYS A 17 -7.84 3.15 10.44
N ASP A 18 -7.44 3.56 11.63
CA ASP A 18 -6.08 4.02 11.91
C ASP A 18 -5.08 2.86 11.75
N GLN A 19 -5.40 1.68 12.31
CA GLN A 19 -4.60 0.47 12.14
C GLN A 19 -4.49 0.02 10.68
N LEU A 20 -5.59 0.09 9.92
CA LEU A 20 -5.58 -0.23 8.49
C LEU A 20 -4.69 0.74 7.72
N ALA A 21 -4.73 2.04 8.02
CA ALA A 21 -3.89 3.04 7.39
C ALA A 21 -2.40 2.81 7.71
N ASP A 22 -2.08 2.53 8.97
CA ASP A 22 -0.71 2.27 9.42
C ASP A 22 -0.11 1.02 8.75
N VAL A 23 -0.87 -0.08 8.72
CA VAL A 23 -0.45 -1.31 8.06
C VAL A 23 -0.29 -1.10 6.56
N THR A 24 -1.19 -0.35 5.93
CA THR A 24 -1.10 0.01 4.50
C THR A 24 0.18 0.79 4.22
N TYR A 25 0.47 1.81 5.03
CA TYR A 25 1.65 2.65 4.86
C TYR A 25 2.95 1.85 5.00
N TRP A 26 3.05 1.02 6.04
CA TRP A 26 4.23 0.20 6.25
C TRP A 26 4.45 -0.80 5.11
N LEU A 27 3.38 -1.46 4.65
CA LEU A 27 3.46 -2.40 3.52
C LEU A 27 3.92 -1.69 2.26
N ALA A 28 3.39 -0.49 1.96
CA ALA A 28 3.85 0.31 0.83
C ALA A 28 5.34 0.64 0.94
N LEU A 29 5.82 0.95 2.15
CA LEU A 29 7.24 1.18 2.41
C LEU A 29 8.08 -0.08 2.17
N GLN A 30 7.61 -1.26 2.59
CA GLN A 30 8.33 -2.52 2.37
C GLN A 30 8.37 -2.90 0.89
N ILE A 31 7.27 -2.70 0.15
CA ILE A 31 7.24 -2.90 -1.31
C ILE A 31 8.24 -1.95 -1.98
N SER A 32 8.30 -0.68 -1.56
CA SER A 32 9.25 0.29 -2.15
C SER A 32 10.73 -0.04 -1.89
N LYS A 33 11.02 -0.87 -0.89
CA LYS A 33 12.37 -1.32 -0.50
C LYS A 33 12.73 -2.70 -1.08
N SER A 34 11.85 -3.29 -1.88
CA SER A 34 12.10 -4.59 -2.51
C SER A 34 13.32 -4.53 -3.45
N ASP A 35 14.14 -5.57 -3.39
CA ASP A 35 15.28 -5.79 -4.28
C ASP A 35 15.20 -7.23 -4.79
N PRO A 36 15.00 -7.47 -6.11
CA PRO A 36 14.93 -6.47 -7.18
C PRO A 36 13.71 -5.55 -7.11
N PRO A 37 13.77 -4.35 -7.71
CA PRO A 37 12.65 -3.41 -7.74
C PRO A 37 11.41 -4.05 -8.37
N VAL A 38 10.28 -3.89 -7.70
CA VAL A 38 9.00 -4.42 -8.15
C VAL A 38 8.49 -3.68 -9.38
N ASN A 39 8.11 -4.42 -10.42
CA ASN A 39 7.41 -3.86 -11.58
C ASN A 39 5.92 -3.65 -11.25
N LEU A 40 5.60 -2.44 -10.77
CA LEU A 40 4.25 -2.07 -10.33
C LEU A 40 3.16 -2.27 -11.40
N ASP A 41 3.50 -2.18 -12.68
CA ASP A 41 2.54 -2.34 -13.78
C ASP A 41 2.13 -3.81 -13.95
N GLU A 42 3.08 -4.75 -13.81
CA GLU A 42 2.81 -6.20 -13.88
C GLU A 42 2.12 -6.70 -12.61
N ILE A 43 2.52 -6.17 -11.46
CA ILE A 43 1.97 -6.54 -10.16
C ILE A 43 0.50 -6.16 -10.05
N TYR A 44 0.11 -4.97 -10.53
CA TYR A 44 -1.29 -4.56 -10.50
C TYR A 44 -2.19 -5.43 -11.39
N GLN A 45 -1.65 -6.01 -12.47
CA GLN A 45 -2.42 -6.86 -13.40
C GLN A 45 -2.54 -8.33 -12.94
N GLY A 46 -1.94 -8.69 -11.81
CA GLY A 46 -1.94 -10.05 -11.29
C GLY A 46 -0.79 -10.88 -11.86
N SER A 47 0.37 -10.79 -11.20
CA SER A 47 1.57 -11.54 -11.55
C SER A 47 1.93 -12.56 -10.47
N VAL A 48 2.76 -13.55 -10.81
CA VAL A 48 3.32 -14.50 -9.83
C VAL A 48 4.14 -13.77 -8.76
N GLU A 49 4.72 -12.62 -9.12
CA GLU A 49 5.46 -11.76 -8.19
C GLU A 49 4.52 -11.11 -7.16
N LEU A 50 3.30 -10.76 -7.55
CA LEU A 50 2.27 -10.27 -6.62
C LEU A 50 1.96 -11.34 -5.57
N ASP A 51 1.78 -12.60 -5.98
CA ASP A 51 1.49 -13.71 -5.06
C ASP A 51 2.65 -13.95 -4.08
N TYR A 52 3.88 -13.90 -4.58
CA TYR A 52 5.08 -14.03 -3.75
C TYR A 52 5.20 -12.89 -2.72
N LEU A 53 5.00 -11.64 -3.17
CA LEU A 53 5.04 -10.47 -2.29
C LEU A 53 3.91 -10.47 -1.28
N TYR A 54 2.71 -10.87 -1.70
CA TYR A 54 1.56 -11.03 -0.82
C TYR A 54 1.91 -11.99 0.31
N GLN A 55 2.37 -13.20 0.00
CA GLN A 55 2.72 -14.18 1.03
C GLN A 55 3.86 -13.70 1.93
N THR A 56 4.91 -13.10 1.34
CA THR A 56 6.10 -12.69 2.10
C THR A 56 5.80 -11.49 3.00
N LEU A 57 5.13 -10.46 2.48
CA LEU A 57 4.92 -9.21 3.18
C LEU A 57 3.76 -9.27 4.17
N THR A 58 2.69 -10.03 3.90
CA THR A 58 1.60 -10.23 4.87
C THR A 58 2.12 -10.95 6.12
N ASN A 59 2.95 -11.99 5.95
CA ASN A 59 3.60 -12.69 7.06
C ASN A 59 4.58 -11.79 7.83
N LYS A 60 5.37 -10.97 7.12
CA LYS A 60 6.28 -10.00 7.77
C LYS A 60 5.50 -8.92 8.54
N ALA A 61 4.39 -8.43 8.00
CA ALA A 61 3.53 -7.49 8.69
C ALA A 61 2.95 -8.12 9.96
N GLN A 62 2.40 -9.33 9.88
CA GLN A 62 1.90 -10.05 11.05
C GLN A 62 2.98 -10.15 12.13
N HIS A 63 4.18 -10.57 11.75
CA HIS A 63 5.30 -10.72 12.67
C HIS A 63 5.70 -9.38 13.29
N HIS A 64 5.88 -8.32 12.49
CA HIS A 64 6.28 -6.99 12.95
C HIS A 64 5.29 -6.41 13.96
N TRP A 65 3.98 -6.46 13.67
CA TRP A 65 2.97 -5.96 14.61
C TRP A 65 2.87 -6.78 15.88
N TRP A 66 3.05 -8.08 15.78
CA TRP A 66 3.10 -8.94 16.95
C TRP A 66 4.31 -8.62 17.83
N THR A 67 5.51 -8.48 17.24
CA THR A 67 6.75 -8.29 18.00
C THR A 67 6.90 -6.88 18.56
N GLU A 68 6.52 -5.85 17.81
CA GLU A 68 6.76 -4.45 18.22
C GLU A 68 5.59 -3.86 19.01
N ASN A 69 4.36 -4.27 18.70
CA ASN A 69 3.16 -3.69 19.29
C ASN A 69 2.36 -4.68 20.16
N GLY A 70 2.68 -5.99 20.13
CA GLY A 70 1.88 -7.01 20.80
C GLY A 70 0.49 -7.20 20.18
N ILE A 71 0.32 -6.81 18.92
CA ILE A 71 -0.97 -6.80 18.23
C ILE A 71 -1.02 -7.91 17.20
N GLU A 72 -2.03 -8.76 17.30
CA GLU A 72 -2.37 -9.71 16.25
C GLU A 72 -3.24 -9.01 15.19
N LEU A 73 -2.72 -8.86 13.97
CA LEU A 73 -3.52 -8.32 12.87
C LEU A 73 -4.51 -9.39 12.41
N SER A 74 -5.74 -8.97 12.08
CA SER A 74 -6.70 -9.88 11.46
C SER A 74 -6.31 -10.14 10.00
N PRO A 75 -6.49 -11.37 9.47
CA PRO A 75 -6.19 -11.67 8.07
C PRO A 75 -6.89 -10.72 7.10
N MET A 76 -8.14 -10.35 7.40
CA MET A 76 -8.91 -9.41 6.58
C MET A 76 -8.28 -8.01 6.55
N LEU A 77 -7.75 -7.52 7.68
CA LEU A 77 -7.07 -6.23 7.75
C LEU A 77 -5.78 -6.24 6.93
N VAL A 78 -4.92 -7.24 7.12
CA VAL A 78 -3.64 -7.34 6.41
C VAL A 78 -3.85 -7.46 4.91
N ASN A 79 -4.83 -8.26 4.47
CA ASN A 79 -5.14 -8.42 3.06
C ASN A 79 -5.61 -7.10 2.44
N ASN A 80 -6.54 -6.40 3.09
CA ASN A 80 -7.01 -5.10 2.62
C ASN A 80 -5.87 -4.08 2.58
N ALA A 81 -5.01 -4.04 3.61
CA ALA A 81 -3.88 -3.15 3.69
C ALA A 81 -2.89 -3.39 2.54
N PHE A 82 -2.60 -4.66 2.23
CA PHE A 82 -1.70 -5.04 1.15
C PHE A 82 -2.20 -4.56 -0.21
N PHE A 83 -3.46 -4.87 -0.57
CA PHE A 83 -3.99 -4.45 -1.86
C PHE A 83 -4.13 -2.93 -1.98
N ARG A 84 -4.44 -2.23 -0.88
CA ARG A 84 -4.44 -0.76 -0.84
C ARG A 84 -3.04 -0.18 -1.05
N ALA A 85 -2.01 -0.81 -0.49
CA ALA A 85 -0.63 -0.39 -0.68
C ALA A 85 -0.20 -0.55 -2.14
N VAL A 86 -0.48 -1.70 -2.76
CA VAL A 86 -0.19 -1.95 -4.17
C VAL A 86 -0.92 -0.94 -5.07
N ALA A 87 -2.23 -0.75 -4.87
CA ALA A 87 -3.01 0.22 -5.65
C ALA A 87 -2.47 1.65 -5.51
N SER A 88 -2.16 2.07 -4.29
CA SER A 88 -1.61 3.41 -4.02
C SER A 88 -0.26 3.63 -4.69
N LEU A 89 0.62 2.62 -4.69
CA LEU A 89 1.91 2.68 -5.38
C LEU A 89 1.74 2.72 -6.89
N TYR A 90 0.82 1.92 -7.44
CA TYR A 90 0.49 1.91 -8.87
C TYR A 90 -0.03 3.27 -9.34
N GLU A 91 -1.01 3.85 -8.63
CA GLU A 91 -1.55 5.17 -8.95
C GLU A 91 -0.47 6.25 -8.93
N ARG A 92 0.43 6.20 -7.93
CA ARG A 92 1.54 7.15 -7.83
C ARG A 92 2.56 6.95 -8.95
N ASN A 93 2.83 5.72 -9.36
CA ASN A 93 3.69 5.42 -10.50
C ASN A 93 3.08 5.93 -11.82
N LEU A 94 1.77 5.78 -11.98
CA LEU A 94 1.03 6.27 -13.13
C LEU A 94 1.02 7.80 -13.19
N GLU A 95 0.79 8.48 -12.06
CA GLU A 95 0.85 9.94 -11.96
C GLU A 95 2.26 10.46 -12.26
N PHE A 96 3.29 9.82 -11.69
CA PHE A 96 4.68 10.14 -11.97
C PHE A 96 5.00 9.99 -13.47
N SER A 97 4.60 8.88 -14.08
CA SER A 97 4.80 8.62 -15.52
C SER A 97 4.07 9.64 -16.40
N ARG A 98 2.84 10.01 -16.04
CA ARG A 98 2.06 11.06 -16.74
C ARG A 98 2.72 12.43 -16.63
N SER A 99 3.19 12.80 -15.44
CA SER A 99 3.86 14.09 -15.21
C SER A 99 5.13 14.26 -16.05
N ARG A 100 5.87 13.17 -16.30
CA ARG A 100 7.07 13.17 -17.16
C ARG A 100 6.77 13.13 -18.66
N ASN A 101 5.53 12.82 -19.04
CA ASN A 101 5.10 12.70 -20.44
C ASN A 101 4.10 13.80 -20.83
N CYS A 102 4.13 14.93 -20.12
CA CYS A 102 3.34 16.10 -20.45
C CYS A 102 4.18 17.15 -21.19
N LYS A 103 3.50 18.04 -21.93
CA LYS A 103 4.15 19.09 -22.73
C LYS A 103 5.00 20.02 -21.87
N GLU A 104 4.61 20.19 -20.61
CA GLU A 104 5.28 21.03 -19.62
C GLU A 104 6.63 20.45 -19.15
N THR A 105 6.92 19.17 -19.40
CA THR A 105 8.20 18.53 -19.04
C THR A 105 9.09 18.21 -20.24
N ASP A 106 8.67 18.50 -21.47
CA ASP A 106 9.46 18.25 -22.68
C ASP A 106 10.76 19.07 -22.74
N TRP A 107 10.77 20.29 -22.17
CA TRP A 107 12.00 21.09 -22.07
C TRP A 107 13.06 20.42 -21.17
N VAL A 108 12.63 19.67 -20.15
CA VAL A 108 13.54 18.91 -19.27
C VAL A 108 14.17 17.74 -20.03
N LYS A 109 13.39 17.05 -20.89
CA LYS A 109 13.92 15.99 -21.77
C LYS A 109 14.95 16.54 -22.74
N GLY A 110 14.67 17.71 -23.34
CA GLY A 110 15.62 18.43 -24.19
C GLY A 110 16.93 18.81 -23.50
N LEU A 111 16.88 19.16 -22.21
CA LEU A 111 18.07 19.44 -21.39
C LEU A 111 18.88 18.18 -21.02
N LEU A 112 18.19 17.06 -20.81
CA LEU A 112 18.82 15.80 -20.39
C LEU A 112 19.27 14.91 -21.56
N HIS A 113 19.07 15.33 -22.81
CA HIS A 113 19.28 14.52 -24.01
C HIS A 113 18.56 13.16 -23.98
N LEU A 114 17.36 13.14 -23.37
CA LEU A 114 16.47 11.98 -23.29
C LEU A 114 15.42 12.00 -24.39
#